data_AF-A0A7C6J732-F1
#
_entry.id   AF-A0A7C6J732-F1
#
_cell.length_a   1.000
_cell.length_b   1.000
_cell.length_c   1.000
_cell.angle_alpha   90.00
_cell.angle_beta   90.00
_cell.angle_gamma   90.00
#
_symmetry.space_group_name_H-M   'P 1'
#
loop_
_entity.id
_entity.type
_entity.pdbx_description
1 polymer ?
#
loop_
_entity_poly.entity_id
_entity_poly.type
_entity_poly.pdbx_seq_one_letter_code
_entity_poly.pdbx_strand_id
1 'polypeptide(L)'
;MVGETLALFTTHPAGNGKGRYGSSPGYWIGNGRRPMSVQNENVNITIYKLPKKLRFGETAVADMTHAYMPKDFYDEFELNENTVFARKNGVFVAMISDGKLAFKPFDQNSADGIHKYKNFPDSCKLKGEFDLCRFGGDYHIYITELSDADKETYEQFKERILTNTASFSKDGRVTYKTNSGEITASYDGDFLVDGIPAEKEYSRYDSKFCKSERKAESLTINSPNHKLFLDFKNIKREEL
;
A
#
# COMPACT_ATOMS: atom_id res chain seq x y z
N MET A 1 -18.10 0.86 -6.08
CA MET A 1 -17.71 1.58 -4.85
C MET A 1 -16.56 0.81 -4.23
N VAL A 2 -15.39 1.43 -4.05
CA VAL A 2 -14.38 0.88 -3.14
C VAL A 2 -14.98 1.09 -1.74
N GLY A 3 -15.29 0.00 -1.04
CA GLY A 3 -16.05 0.05 0.21
C GLY A 3 -15.33 0.84 1.30
N GLU A 4 -16.10 1.43 2.22
CA GLU A 4 -15.61 2.25 3.35
C GLU A 4 -14.56 1.57 4.24
N THR A 5 -14.38 0.24 4.11
CA THR A 5 -13.53 -0.60 4.95
C THR A 5 -12.42 -1.33 4.20
N LEU A 6 -12.32 -1.24 2.87
CA LEU A 6 -11.26 -1.91 2.11
C LEU A 6 -10.13 -0.93 1.80
N ALA A 7 -9.35 -0.61 2.83
CA ALA A 7 -8.11 0.13 2.73
C ALA A 7 -6.97 -0.71 3.32
N LEU A 8 -5.94 -0.94 2.52
CA LEU A 8 -4.68 -1.52 2.96
C LEU A 8 -3.53 -0.63 2.51
N PHE A 9 -2.57 -0.42 3.41
CA PHE A 9 -1.37 0.32 3.11
C PHE A 9 -0.23 -0.11 4.03
N THR A 10 0.99 0.19 3.61
CA THR A 10 2.14 0.11 4.49
C THR A 10 2.65 1.51 4.79
N THR A 11 3.27 1.71 5.94
CA THR A 11 3.96 2.97 6.24
C THR A 11 5.08 2.78 7.25
N HIS A 12 6.10 3.63 7.17
CA HIS A 12 7.10 3.78 8.21
C HIS A 12 6.71 4.95 9.12
N PRO A 13 6.40 4.71 10.40
CA PRO A 13 6.06 5.77 11.33
C PRO A 13 7.15 6.82 11.49
N ALA A 14 6.74 8.04 11.80
CA ALA A 14 7.66 9.10 12.21
C ALA A 14 7.94 9.08 13.72
N GLY A 15 7.13 8.36 14.51
CA GLY A 15 7.33 8.15 15.94
C GLY A 15 6.96 6.73 16.37
N ASN A 16 7.28 6.35 17.60
CA ASN A 16 7.14 4.99 18.13
C ASN A 16 5.90 4.76 19.01
N GLY A 17 4.88 5.62 18.92
CA GLY A 17 3.60 5.40 19.59
C GLY A 17 3.48 5.91 21.04
N LYS A 18 4.56 6.34 21.72
CA LYS A 18 4.46 6.90 23.08
C LYS A 18 3.73 8.25 23.10
N GLY A 19 2.41 8.23 23.25
CA GLY A 19 1.54 9.42 23.36
C GLY A 19 1.37 10.22 22.07
N ARG A 20 1.71 9.64 20.91
CA ARG A 20 1.68 10.32 19.60
C ARG A 20 0.93 9.54 18.52
N TYR A 21 -0.07 8.76 18.91
CA TYR A 21 -0.85 7.95 17.98
C TYR A 21 -1.58 8.78 16.92
N GLY A 22 -2.22 9.89 17.33
CA GLY A 22 -2.92 10.82 16.43
C GLY A 22 -2.14 12.10 16.08
N SER A 23 -0.85 12.17 16.37
CA SER A 23 -0.03 13.36 16.04
C SER A 23 0.49 13.29 14.61
N SER A 24 0.71 14.43 13.97
CA SER A 24 1.39 14.53 12.67
C SER A 24 2.62 15.44 12.81
N PRO A 25 3.85 14.95 12.61
CA PRO A 25 4.20 13.55 12.38
C PRO A 25 4.09 12.70 13.67
N GLY A 26 3.67 11.44 13.55
CA GLY A 26 3.43 10.55 14.67
C GLY A 26 3.52 9.07 14.30
N TYR A 27 2.75 8.24 15.00
CA TYR A 27 2.77 6.79 14.80
C TYR A 27 1.98 6.38 13.55
N TRP A 28 0.71 6.79 13.47
CA TRP A 28 -0.14 6.52 12.30
C TRP A 28 -0.13 7.61 11.25
N ILE A 29 0.01 8.87 11.68
CA ILE A 29 -0.16 10.05 10.81
C ILE A 29 1.20 10.69 10.51
N GLY A 30 1.52 10.78 9.23
CA GLY A 30 2.79 11.35 8.75
C GLY A 30 3.90 10.30 8.68
N ASN A 31 4.61 10.28 7.56
CA ASN A 31 5.63 9.27 7.27
C ASN A 31 6.99 9.69 7.83
N GLY A 32 7.68 8.77 8.51
CA GLY A 32 9.08 8.97 8.92
C GLY A 32 10.02 8.85 7.73
N ARG A 33 9.90 7.77 6.95
CA ARG A 33 10.61 7.58 5.68
C ARG A 33 9.62 7.16 4.61
N ARG A 34 9.78 7.72 3.40
CA ARG A 34 8.98 7.31 2.25
C ARG A 34 9.60 6.06 1.63
N PRO A 35 8.80 5.10 1.18
CA PRO A 35 9.31 3.94 0.49
C PRO A 35 9.67 4.27 -0.96
N MET A 36 10.46 3.40 -1.58
CA MET A 36 10.40 3.15 -3.01
C MET A 36 9.19 2.24 -3.24
N SER A 37 8.35 2.55 -4.23
CA SER A 37 7.22 1.69 -4.56
C SER A 37 7.01 1.64 -6.07
N VAL A 38 6.73 0.43 -6.58
CA VAL A 38 6.47 0.15 -7.99
C VAL A 38 5.28 -0.78 -8.10
N GLN A 39 4.60 -0.72 -9.23
CA GLN A 39 3.45 -1.58 -9.50
C GLN A 39 3.52 -2.04 -10.96
N ASN A 40 3.28 -3.33 -11.18
CA ASN A 40 3.01 -3.89 -12.48
C ASN A 40 1.68 -4.65 -12.39
N GLU A 41 0.69 -4.21 -13.16
CA GLU A 41 -0.67 -4.77 -13.15
C GLU A 41 -1.24 -4.90 -11.72
N ASN A 42 -1.51 -6.13 -11.27
CA ASN A 42 -2.09 -6.48 -9.98
C ASN A 42 -1.06 -6.67 -8.85
N VAL A 43 0.24 -6.49 -9.13
CA VAL A 43 1.32 -6.65 -8.15
C VAL A 43 1.95 -5.29 -7.82
N ASN A 44 1.95 -4.94 -6.53
CA ASN A 44 2.71 -3.83 -5.98
C ASN A 44 3.90 -4.35 -5.17
N ILE A 45 5.04 -3.67 -5.30
CA ILE A 45 6.21 -3.89 -4.45
C ILE A 45 6.55 -2.57 -3.77
N THR A 46 6.68 -2.59 -2.45
CA THR A 46 7.01 -1.42 -1.62
C THR A 46 8.21 -1.74 -0.73
N ILE A 47 9.24 -0.91 -0.80
CA ILE A 47 10.53 -1.11 -0.15
C ILE A 47 10.86 0.09 0.74
N TYR A 48 10.99 -0.15 2.04
CA TYR A 48 11.46 0.82 3.03
C TYR A 48 12.91 0.57 3.36
N LYS A 49 13.72 1.63 3.42
CA LYS A 49 15.05 1.61 4.04
C LYS A 49 14.96 2.25 5.42
N LEU A 50 15.13 1.45 6.47
CA LEU A 50 14.98 1.94 7.83
C LEU A 50 16.13 2.88 8.21
N PRO A 51 15.84 3.99 8.94
CA PRO A 51 16.90 4.87 9.39
C PRO A 51 17.72 4.18 10.49
N LYS A 52 19.06 4.27 10.41
CA LYS A 52 19.95 3.83 11.50
C LYS A 52 20.27 4.93 12.51
N LYS A 53 19.97 6.19 12.17
CA LYS A 53 20.33 7.38 12.94
C LYS A 53 19.22 8.42 12.86
N LEU A 54 19.08 9.18 13.94
CA LEU A 54 18.22 10.37 14.00
C LEU A 54 18.75 11.46 13.06
N ARG A 55 17.85 12.17 12.39
CA ARG A 55 18.13 13.44 11.71
C ARG A 55 17.84 14.62 12.62
N PHE A 56 18.36 15.79 12.28
CA PHE A 56 18.07 17.02 13.02
C PHE A 56 16.55 17.26 13.13
N GLY A 57 16.05 17.46 14.34
CA GLY A 57 14.62 17.62 14.63
C GLY A 57 13.84 16.32 14.88
N GLU A 58 14.45 15.14 14.71
CA GLU A 58 13.82 13.86 15.05
C GLU A 58 14.05 13.49 16.51
N THR A 59 12.99 13.05 17.19
CA THR A 59 13.06 12.61 18.60
C THR A 59 13.12 11.10 18.76
N ALA A 60 12.77 10.34 17.72
CA ALA A 60 12.79 8.89 17.71
C ALA A 60 12.91 8.36 16.28
N VAL A 61 13.48 7.16 16.12
CA VAL A 61 13.39 6.37 14.90
C VAL A 61 12.54 5.15 15.20
N ALA A 62 11.52 4.89 14.38
CA ALA A 62 10.82 3.62 14.41
C ALA A 62 11.70 2.55 13.77
N ASP A 63 11.88 1.43 14.45
CA ASP A 63 12.55 0.22 13.95
C ASP A 63 11.54 -0.75 13.32
N MET A 64 10.42 -0.20 12.84
CA MET A 64 9.26 -0.95 12.40
C MET A 64 8.54 -0.25 11.26
N THR A 65 7.74 -1.02 10.51
CA THR A 65 6.74 -0.49 9.58
C THR A 65 5.39 -1.14 9.86
N HIS A 66 4.32 -0.39 9.60
CA HIS A 66 2.96 -0.91 9.61
C HIS A 66 2.64 -1.58 8.27
N ALA A 67 1.83 -2.63 8.36
CA ALA A 67 0.99 -3.14 7.29
C ALA A 67 -0.46 -3.00 7.74
N TYR A 68 -1.07 -1.83 7.51
CA TYR A 68 -2.44 -1.58 7.96
C TYR A 68 -3.41 -2.47 7.19
N MET A 69 -3.88 -3.53 7.84
CA MET A 69 -4.90 -4.46 7.37
C MET A 69 -5.72 -4.93 8.58
N PRO A 70 -6.67 -4.11 9.08
CA PRO A 70 -7.50 -4.50 10.22
C PRO A 70 -8.27 -5.78 9.93
N LYS A 71 -8.05 -6.80 10.77
CA LYS A 71 -8.60 -8.15 10.56
C LYS A 71 -10.11 -8.14 10.45
N ASP A 72 -10.78 -7.34 11.28
CA ASP A 72 -12.25 -7.25 11.33
C ASP A 72 -12.90 -6.66 10.07
N PHE A 73 -12.12 -6.06 9.16
CA PHE A 73 -12.67 -5.46 7.94
C PHE A 73 -12.76 -6.44 6.77
N TYR A 74 -12.12 -7.61 6.89
CA TYR A 74 -12.12 -8.65 5.89
C TYR A 74 -13.13 -9.75 6.23
N ASP A 75 -13.69 -10.39 5.20
CA ASP A 75 -14.60 -11.52 5.38
C ASP A 75 -13.80 -12.77 5.82
N GLU A 76 -12.57 -12.89 5.30
CA GLU A 76 -11.58 -13.88 5.69
C GLU A 76 -10.22 -13.22 5.79
N PHE A 77 -9.44 -13.59 6.81
CA PHE A 77 -8.10 -13.07 7.06
C PHE A 77 -7.23 -14.16 7.71
N GLU A 78 -6.12 -14.47 7.09
CA GLU A 78 -5.19 -15.50 7.51
C GLU A 78 -3.76 -14.93 7.49
N LEU A 79 -3.03 -15.05 8.60
CA LEU A 79 -1.64 -14.61 8.73
C LEU A 79 -0.74 -15.82 8.94
N ASN A 80 0.14 -16.05 7.98
CA ASN A 80 1.07 -17.17 7.89
C ASN A 80 2.50 -16.64 7.94
N GLU A 81 3.02 -16.45 9.15
CA GLU A 81 4.34 -15.87 9.45
C GLU A 81 4.61 -14.50 8.79
N ASN A 82 5.00 -14.48 7.52
CA ASN A 82 5.32 -13.29 6.74
C ASN A 82 4.28 -12.98 5.64
N THR A 83 3.27 -13.83 5.48
CA THR A 83 2.28 -13.72 4.41
C THR A 83 0.88 -13.56 4.99
N VAL A 84 0.13 -12.56 4.52
CA VAL A 84 -1.29 -12.37 4.82
C VAL A 84 -2.09 -12.75 3.59
N PHE A 85 -3.13 -13.56 3.77
CA PHE A 85 -4.20 -13.78 2.82
C PHE A 85 -5.49 -13.17 3.35
N ALA A 86 -6.18 -12.40 2.52
CA ALA A 86 -7.45 -11.81 2.91
C ALA A 86 -8.45 -11.73 1.74
N ARG A 87 -9.74 -11.75 2.08
CA ARG A 87 -10.83 -11.57 1.12
C ARG A 87 -11.87 -10.58 1.63
N LYS A 88 -12.38 -9.74 0.71
CA LYS A 88 -13.52 -8.86 0.98
C LYS A 88 -14.41 -8.72 -0.25
N ASN A 89 -15.68 -9.08 -0.15
CA ASN A 89 -16.69 -8.88 -1.21
C ASN A 89 -16.22 -9.36 -2.61
N GLY A 90 -15.54 -10.51 -2.68
CA GLY A 90 -15.01 -11.07 -3.93
C GLY A 90 -13.67 -10.48 -4.40
N VAL A 91 -13.06 -9.55 -3.67
CA VAL A 91 -11.67 -9.10 -3.89
C VAL A 91 -10.74 -9.94 -3.02
N PHE A 92 -9.64 -10.42 -3.61
CA PHE A 92 -8.63 -11.22 -2.91
C PHE A 92 -7.31 -10.44 -2.81
N VAL A 93 -6.65 -10.58 -1.68
CA VAL A 93 -5.38 -9.90 -1.38
C VAL A 93 -4.41 -10.90 -0.79
N ALA A 94 -3.17 -10.89 -1.31
CA ALA A 94 -2.02 -11.47 -0.65
C ALA A 94 -1.00 -10.37 -0.35
N MET A 95 -0.49 -10.31 0.87
CA MET A 95 0.64 -9.45 1.24
C MET A 95 1.77 -10.30 1.79
N ILE A 96 2.92 -10.29 1.12
CA ILE A 96 4.12 -11.04 1.50
C ILE A 96 5.18 -10.04 1.97
N SER A 97 5.79 -10.31 3.13
CA SER A 97 6.91 -9.51 3.65
C SER A 97 8.22 -10.28 3.64
N ASP A 98 9.35 -9.57 3.61
CA ASP A 98 10.71 -10.14 3.73
C ASP A 98 11.02 -10.74 5.10
N GLY A 99 10.11 -10.59 6.08
CA GLY A 99 10.22 -11.26 7.35
C GLY A 99 8.90 -11.31 8.10
N LYS A 100 8.94 -11.87 9.31
CA LYS A 100 7.75 -12.14 10.11
C LYS A 100 6.94 -10.87 10.39
N LEU A 101 5.63 -10.97 10.16
CA LEU A 101 4.64 -9.99 10.55
C LEU A 101 4.02 -10.40 11.89
N ALA A 102 3.73 -9.41 12.73
CA ALA A 102 3.10 -9.63 14.02
C ALA A 102 2.16 -8.48 14.37
N PHE A 103 0.96 -8.83 14.84
CA PHE A 103 0.09 -7.85 15.47
C PHE A 103 0.67 -7.41 16.80
N LYS A 104 0.65 -6.11 17.05
CA LYS A 104 0.80 -5.60 18.40
C LYS A 104 -0.49 -5.85 19.20
N PRO A 105 -0.38 -5.97 20.54
CA PRO A 105 -1.57 -6.02 21.39
C PRO A 105 -2.51 -4.86 21.09
N PHE A 106 -3.81 -5.13 21.14
CA PHE A 106 -4.81 -4.09 20.95
C PHE A 106 -4.61 -2.96 21.96
N ASP A 107 -4.55 -1.72 21.45
CA ASP A 107 -4.45 -0.49 22.24
C ASP A 107 -5.53 0.48 21.78
N GLN A 108 -6.49 0.78 22.67
CA GLN A 108 -7.58 1.69 22.38
C GLN A 108 -7.08 3.10 22.01
N ASN A 109 -6.02 3.59 22.65
CA ASN A 109 -5.48 4.92 22.33
C ASN A 109 -4.85 4.95 20.92
N SER A 110 -4.30 3.81 20.49
CA SER A 110 -3.78 3.65 19.14
C SER A 110 -4.91 3.64 18.11
N ALA A 111 -5.98 2.88 18.38
CA ALA A 111 -7.18 2.83 17.53
C ALA A 111 -7.85 4.20 17.40
N ASP A 112 -8.02 4.91 18.52
CA ASP A 112 -8.57 6.27 18.56
C ASP A 112 -7.66 7.27 17.82
N GLY A 113 -6.34 7.03 17.83
CA GLY A 113 -5.35 7.83 17.11
C GLY A 113 -5.52 7.79 15.59
N ILE A 114 -5.93 6.66 15.01
CA ILE A 114 -6.25 6.52 13.58
C ILE A 114 -7.53 7.32 13.26
N HIS A 115 -8.53 7.24 14.14
CA HIS A 115 -9.84 7.88 13.96
C HIS A 115 -9.94 9.28 14.58
N LYS A 116 -8.83 10.04 14.60
CA LYS A 116 -8.77 11.36 15.25
C LYS A 116 -9.81 12.36 14.73
N TYR A 117 -10.30 12.21 13.49
CA TYR A 117 -11.39 13.01 12.97
C TYR A 117 -12.74 12.48 13.46
N LYS A 118 -13.55 13.35 14.06
CA LYS A 118 -14.87 12.98 14.58
C LYS A 118 -15.80 12.55 13.44
N ASN A 119 -16.69 11.59 13.72
CA ASN A 119 -17.75 11.06 12.85
C ASN A 119 -17.38 9.94 11.85
N PHE A 120 -16.46 9.04 12.20
CA PHE A 120 -16.35 7.78 11.45
C PHE A 120 -17.60 6.90 11.67
N PRO A 121 -18.14 6.27 10.61
CA PRO A 121 -19.18 5.25 10.75
C PRO A 121 -18.77 4.15 11.74
N ASP A 122 -19.74 3.56 12.43
CA ASP A 122 -19.48 2.44 13.34
C ASP A 122 -18.85 1.23 12.63
N SER A 123 -19.11 1.08 11.32
CA SER A 123 -18.49 0.07 10.45
C SER A 123 -16.97 0.24 10.31
N CYS A 124 -16.44 1.44 10.53
CA CYS A 124 -15.01 1.74 10.46
C CYS A 124 -14.30 1.63 11.82
N LYS A 125 -15.00 1.31 12.92
CA LYS A 125 -14.37 1.19 14.24
C LYS A 125 -13.52 -0.08 14.34
N LEU A 126 -12.27 0.08 14.78
CA LEU A 126 -11.33 -1.00 15.05
C LEU A 126 -11.68 -1.65 16.39
N LYS A 127 -11.95 -2.96 16.40
CA LYS A 127 -12.39 -3.70 17.59
C LYS A 127 -11.43 -4.83 18.00
N GLY A 128 -10.69 -5.36 17.03
CA GLY A 128 -9.71 -6.42 17.21
C GLY A 128 -8.36 -6.08 16.63
N GLU A 129 -7.65 -7.08 16.11
CA GLU A 129 -6.29 -6.97 15.62
C GLU A 129 -6.18 -6.03 14.41
N PHE A 130 -5.40 -4.95 14.53
CA PHE A 130 -5.24 -3.96 13.46
C PHE A 130 -3.81 -3.45 13.26
N ASP A 131 -3.00 -3.45 14.32
CA ASP A 131 -1.64 -2.93 14.29
C ASP A 131 -0.64 -4.02 13.88
N LEU A 132 -0.75 -4.48 12.62
CA LEU A 132 0.15 -5.45 12.04
C LEU A 132 1.47 -4.78 11.64
N CYS A 133 2.57 -5.36 12.11
CA CYS A 133 3.88 -4.74 12.04
C CYS A 133 4.95 -5.71 11.53
N ARG A 134 5.93 -5.15 10.81
CA ARG A 134 7.24 -5.77 10.56
C ARG A 134 8.28 -5.08 11.44
N PHE A 135 9.13 -5.85 12.13
CA PHE A 135 10.13 -5.33 13.08
C PHE A 135 11.56 -5.71 12.74
N GLY A 136 12.47 -4.75 12.80
CA GLY A 136 13.91 -5.00 12.71
C GLY A 136 14.41 -5.43 11.33
N GLY A 137 15.71 -5.21 11.13
CA GLY A 137 16.35 -5.29 9.82
C GLY A 137 16.65 -3.91 9.27
N ASP A 138 17.34 -3.87 8.13
CA ASP A 138 17.73 -2.63 7.48
C ASP A 138 16.72 -2.19 6.41
N TYR A 139 16.02 -3.16 5.84
CA TYR A 139 15.00 -2.97 4.82
C TYR A 139 13.75 -3.74 5.21
N HIS A 140 12.58 -3.15 4.96
CA HIS A 140 11.30 -3.84 5.00
C HIS A 140 10.70 -3.83 3.60
N ILE A 141 10.43 -5.01 3.06
CA ILE A 141 9.88 -5.19 1.72
C ILE A 141 8.50 -5.82 1.85
N TYR A 142 7.56 -5.30 1.06
CA TYR A 142 6.21 -5.81 0.95
C TYR A 142 5.88 -6.03 -0.52
N ILE A 143 5.39 -7.22 -0.83
CA ILE A 143 4.76 -7.55 -2.12
C ILE A 143 3.27 -7.66 -1.83
N THR A 144 2.44 -6.90 -2.54
CA THR A 144 0.98 -7.02 -2.49
C THR A 144 0.47 -7.47 -3.84
N GLU A 145 -0.19 -8.61 -3.90
CA GLU A 145 -0.83 -9.12 -5.10
C GLU A 145 -2.34 -9.18 -4.92
N LEU A 146 -3.07 -8.70 -5.94
CA LEU A 146 -4.52 -8.64 -5.95
C LEU A 146 -5.12 -9.61 -6.98
N SER A 147 -6.31 -10.13 -6.66
CA SER A 147 -7.16 -10.85 -7.61
C SER A 147 -8.63 -10.66 -7.24
N ASP A 148 -9.54 -11.32 -7.95
CA ASP A 148 -10.97 -11.21 -7.72
C ASP A 148 -11.72 -12.49 -8.15
N ALA A 149 -12.97 -12.56 -7.72
CA ALA A 149 -13.86 -13.69 -7.96
C ALA A 149 -14.27 -13.87 -9.44
N ASP A 150 -14.01 -12.88 -10.31
CA ASP A 150 -14.25 -13.04 -11.75
C ASP A 150 -13.11 -13.83 -12.42
N LYS A 151 -11.93 -13.89 -11.80
CA LYS A 151 -10.73 -14.54 -12.33
C LYS A 151 -10.47 -15.92 -11.74
N GLU A 152 -10.64 -16.08 -10.43
CA GLU A 152 -10.35 -17.34 -9.72
C GLU A 152 -11.18 -17.46 -8.43
N THR A 153 -11.12 -18.60 -7.77
CA THR A 153 -11.65 -18.76 -6.40
C THR A 153 -10.61 -18.33 -5.36
N TYR A 154 -11.03 -18.04 -4.13
CA TYR A 154 -10.10 -17.64 -3.06
C TYR A 154 -9.07 -18.74 -2.73
N GLU A 155 -9.45 -20.01 -2.84
CA GLU A 155 -8.55 -21.12 -2.53
C GLU A 155 -7.53 -21.32 -3.65
N GLN A 156 -7.96 -21.20 -4.91
CA GLN A 156 -7.05 -21.18 -6.07
C GLN A 156 -6.07 -20.00 -5.98
N PHE A 157 -6.54 -18.83 -5.54
CA PHE A 157 -5.68 -17.67 -5.31
C PHE A 157 -4.59 -17.97 -4.27
N LYS A 158 -4.97 -18.53 -3.11
CA LYS A 158 -3.99 -18.92 -2.08
C LYS A 158 -2.99 -19.95 -2.60
N GLU A 159 -3.46 -21.01 -3.23
CA GLU A 159 -2.62 -22.06 -3.82
C GLU A 159 -1.62 -21.46 -4.81
N ARG A 160 -2.10 -20.60 -5.71
CA ARG A 160 -1.26 -19.93 -6.71
C ARG A 160 -0.19 -19.05 -6.08
N ILE A 161 -0.55 -18.22 -5.09
CA ILE A 161 0.42 -17.37 -4.39
C ILE A 161 1.48 -18.21 -3.67
N LEU A 162 1.11 -19.36 -3.10
CA LEU A 162 2.05 -20.27 -2.45
C LEU A 162 3.02 -20.95 -3.43
N THR A 163 2.67 -21.01 -4.73
CA THR A 163 3.59 -21.46 -5.79
C THR A 163 4.50 -20.37 -6.35
N ASN A 164 4.20 -19.08 -6.08
CA ASN A 164 5.04 -17.97 -6.49
C ASN A 164 6.32 -17.93 -5.65
N THR A 165 7.43 -17.47 -6.24
CA THR A 165 8.72 -17.36 -5.55
C THR A 165 9.05 -15.90 -5.27
N ALA A 166 9.25 -15.56 -3.99
CA ALA A 166 9.77 -14.27 -3.56
C ALA A 166 11.21 -14.43 -3.04
N SER A 167 12.17 -13.78 -3.70
CA SER A 167 13.57 -13.73 -3.26
C SER A 167 13.91 -12.34 -2.78
N PHE A 168 14.35 -12.22 -1.52
CA PHE A 168 14.72 -10.95 -0.90
C PHE A 168 16.22 -10.91 -0.61
N SER A 169 16.89 -9.81 -0.96
CA SER A 169 18.29 -9.58 -0.63
C SER A 169 18.44 -8.57 0.50
N LYS A 170 19.57 -8.66 1.23
CA LYS A 170 19.86 -7.79 2.38
C LYS A 170 20.08 -6.33 2.02
N ASP A 171 20.36 -6.02 0.76
CA ASP A 171 20.58 -4.66 0.25
C ASP A 171 19.29 -3.97 -0.22
N GLY A 172 18.14 -4.62 -0.07
CA GLY A 172 16.83 -4.04 -0.40
C GLY A 172 16.40 -4.28 -1.85
N ARG A 173 16.87 -5.36 -2.48
CA ARG A 173 16.37 -5.86 -3.77
C ARG A 173 15.42 -7.04 -3.54
N VAL A 174 14.42 -7.14 -4.41
CA VAL A 174 13.46 -8.23 -4.43
C VAL A 174 13.21 -8.67 -5.86
N THR A 175 13.12 -9.99 -6.04
CA THR A 175 12.63 -10.62 -7.27
C THR A 175 11.41 -11.44 -6.91
N TYR A 176 10.28 -11.13 -7.53
CA TYR A 176 9.02 -11.83 -7.36
C TYR A 176 8.62 -12.49 -8.67
N LYS A 177 8.58 -13.82 -8.67
CA LYS A 177 8.24 -14.63 -9.82
C LYS A 177 6.85 -15.22 -9.65
N THR A 178 6.00 -14.93 -10.62
CA THR A 178 4.64 -15.45 -10.74
C THR A 178 4.54 -16.36 -11.96
N ASN A 179 3.39 -17.00 -12.15
CA ASN A 179 3.12 -17.77 -13.37
C ASN A 179 3.05 -16.90 -14.64
N SER A 180 2.79 -15.59 -14.52
CA SER A 180 2.64 -14.67 -15.63
C SER A 180 3.89 -13.84 -15.94
N GLY A 181 4.94 -13.94 -15.12
CA GLY A 181 6.17 -13.19 -15.33
C GLY A 181 6.95 -12.95 -14.04
N GLU A 182 8.03 -12.18 -14.17
CA GLU A 182 8.95 -11.84 -13.09
C GLU A 182 9.05 -10.33 -12.93
N ILE A 183 8.93 -9.86 -11.68
CA ILE A 183 9.15 -8.46 -11.33
C ILE A 183 10.40 -8.38 -10.44
N THR A 184 11.36 -7.54 -10.82
CA THR A 184 12.51 -7.22 -9.98
C THR A 184 12.54 -5.75 -9.63
N ALA A 185 12.69 -5.44 -8.34
CA ALA A 185 12.75 -4.08 -7.84
C ALA A 185 13.85 -3.91 -6.78
N SER A 186 14.40 -2.70 -6.66
CA SER A 186 15.37 -2.37 -5.60
C SER A 186 15.12 -0.98 -5.02
N TYR A 187 15.49 -0.76 -3.75
CA TYR A 187 15.34 0.55 -3.11
C TYR A 187 16.00 1.70 -3.91
N ASP A 188 17.08 1.39 -4.63
CA ASP A 188 17.84 2.37 -5.41
C ASP A 188 17.20 2.71 -6.77
N GLY A 189 16.06 2.11 -7.10
CA GLY A 189 15.20 2.51 -8.23
C GLY A 189 15.18 1.55 -9.43
N ASP A 190 15.72 0.34 -9.28
CA ASP A 190 15.50 -0.70 -10.28
C ASP A 190 14.02 -1.08 -10.30
N PHE A 191 13.49 -1.23 -11.52
CA PHE A 191 12.17 -1.78 -11.77
C PHE A 191 12.20 -2.47 -13.13
N LEU A 192 12.23 -3.80 -13.11
CA LEU A 192 12.30 -4.65 -14.28
C LEU A 192 11.07 -5.57 -14.30
N VAL A 193 10.46 -5.72 -15.47
CA VAL A 193 9.43 -6.71 -15.76
C VAL A 193 10.01 -7.65 -16.81
N ASP A 194 10.10 -8.94 -16.49
CA ASP A 194 10.74 -9.98 -17.31
C ASP A 194 12.17 -9.61 -17.75
N GLY A 195 12.92 -8.99 -16.85
CA GLY A 195 14.29 -8.52 -17.10
C GLY A 195 14.40 -7.24 -17.92
N ILE A 196 13.29 -6.69 -18.40
CA ILE A 196 13.24 -5.46 -19.20
C ILE A 196 12.89 -4.28 -18.28
N PRO A 197 13.62 -3.14 -18.33
CA PRO A 197 13.25 -1.94 -17.59
C PRO A 197 11.80 -1.53 -17.87
N ALA A 198 11.01 -1.44 -16.80
CA ALA A 198 9.61 -1.07 -16.91
C ALA A 198 9.46 0.38 -17.42
N GLU A 199 8.39 0.64 -18.18
CA GLU A 199 8.08 1.98 -18.67
C GLU A 199 7.74 2.92 -17.51
N LYS A 200 8.52 4.00 -17.39
CA LYS A 200 8.35 5.01 -16.32
C LYS A 200 7.60 6.25 -16.81
N GLU A 201 7.57 6.44 -18.12
CA GLU A 201 6.91 7.56 -18.79
C GLU A 201 5.58 7.09 -19.38
N TYR A 202 4.50 7.41 -18.69
CA TYR A 202 3.15 7.11 -19.13
C TYR A 202 2.26 8.34 -18.87
N SER A 203 1.17 8.42 -19.63
CA SER A 203 0.17 9.47 -19.50
C SER A 203 -0.32 9.57 -18.05
N ARG A 204 -0.49 10.79 -17.54
CA ARG A 204 -0.95 11.02 -16.16
C ARG A 204 -2.31 10.38 -15.89
N TYR A 205 -3.17 10.41 -16.89
CA TYR A 205 -4.44 9.70 -16.89
C TYR A 205 -4.54 8.94 -18.21
N ASP A 206 -4.88 7.67 -18.14
CA ASP A 206 -5.30 6.87 -19.28
C ASP A 206 -6.51 6.03 -18.86
N SER A 207 -7.70 6.58 -19.07
CA SER A 207 -8.95 5.94 -18.70
C SER A 207 -10.03 6.26 -19.72
N LYS A 208 -11.15 5.54 -19.65
CA LYS A 208 -12.33 5.82 -20.49
C LYS A 208 -12.92 7.22 -20.30
N PHE A 209 -12.61 7.88 -19.18
CA PHE A 209 -13.14 9.20 -18.86
C PHE A 209 -12.16 10.33 -19.20
N CYS A 210 -10.86 10.05 -19.15
CA CYS A 210 -9.84 11.07 -19.37
C CYS A 210 -8.53 10.42 -19.84
N LYS A 211 -7.94 10.99 -20.89
CA LYS A 211 -6.59 10.70 -21.35
C LYS A 211 -5.78 12.00 -21.37
N SER A 212 -4.64 12.05 -20.69
CA SER A 212 -3.78 13.24 -20.69
C SER A 212 -2.35 12.93 -20.26
N GLU A 213 -1.41 13.66 -20.85
CA GLU A 213 0.01 13.60 -20.47
C GLU A 213 0.30 14.24 -19.11
N ARG A 214 1.49 13.94 -18.57
CA ARG A 214 2.01 14.63 -17.39
C ARG A 214 2.16 16.13 -17.70
N LYS A 215 1.65 16.97 -16.79
CA LYS A 215 1.67 18.44 -16.91
C LYS A 215 0.98 18.95 -18.19
N ALA A 216 -0.09 18.28 -18.63
CA ALA A 216 -0.92 18.78 -19.73
C ALA A 216 -1.41 20.22 -19.43
N GLU A 217 -1.40 21.10 -20.43
CA GLU A 217 -1.89 22.49 -20.29
C GLU A 217 -3.41 22.54 -20.08
N SER A 218 -4.12 21.51 -20.53
CA SER A 218 -5.56 21.35 -20.34
C SER A 218 -5.94 19.90 -20.07
N LEU A 219 -7.12 19.70 -19.51
CA LEU A 219 -7.68 18.41 -19.14
C LEU A 219 -9.16 18.36 -19.56
N THR A 220 -9.56 17.32 -20.27
CA THR A 220 -10.99 17.05 -20.52
C THR A 220 -11.38 15.76 -19.83
N ILE A 221 -12.38 15.82 -18.95
CA ILE A 221 -12.97 14.66 -18.30
C ILE A 221 -14.38 14.49 -18.87
N ASN A 222 -14.62 13.35 -19.49
CA ASN A 222 -15.90 13.00 -20.08
C ASN A 222 -16.52 11.84 -19.30
N SER A 223 -17.80 11.95 -18.99
CA SER A 223 -18.65 10.84 -18.53
C SER A 223 -19.86 10.75 -19.47
N PRO A 224 -20.68 9.69 -19.43
CA PRO A 224 -21.82 9.55 -20.34
C PRO A 224 -22.76 10.77 -20.39
N ASN A 225 -22.91 11.49 -19.27
CA ASN A 225 -23.88 12.59 -19.13
C ASN A 225 -23.26 13.95 -18.78
N HIS A 226 -21.94 14.03 -18.58
CA HIS A 226 -21.28 15.25 -18.13
C HIS A 226 -19.92 15.37 -18.76
N LYS A 227 -19.52 16.60 -19.10
CA LYS A 227 -18.17 16.92 -19.54
C LYS A 227 -17.61 18.09 -18.74
N LEU A 228 -16.34 17.96 -18.34
CA LEU A 228 -15.59 19.01 -17.67
C LEU A 228 -14.33 19.31 -18.47
N PHE A 229 -14.17 20.56 -18.88
CA PHE A 229 -12.95 21.08 -19.47
C PHE A 229 -12.23 21.99 -18.47
N LEU A 230 -10.93 21.73 -18.28
CA LEU A 230 -10.04 22.54 -17.46
C LEU A 230 -8.90 23.03 -18.35
N ASP A 231 -8.65 24.33 -18.35
CA ASP A 231 -7.47 24.94 -18.96
C ASP A 231 -6.65 25.58 -17.84
N PHE A 232 -5.50 24.97 -17.54
CA PHE A 232 -4.66 25.40 -16.42
C PHE A 232 -3.85 26.65 -16.77
N LYS A 233 -3.60 26.89 -18.05
CA LYS A 233 -2.86 28.07 -18.53
C LYS A 233 -3.71 29.32 -18.45
N ASN A 234 -4.98 29.20 -18.82
CA ASN A 234 -5.94 30.30 -18.83
C ASN A 234 -6.84 30.34 -17.58
N ILE A 235 -6.65 29.42 -16.63
CA ILE A 235 -7.44 29.29 -15.38
C ILE A 235 -8.94 29.19 -15.70
N LYS A 236 -9.28 28.37 -16.69
CA LYS A 236 -10.65 28.21 -17.17
C LYS A 236 -11.23 26.87 -16.70
N ARG A 237 -12.50 26.90 -16.28
CA ARG A 237 -13.30 25.72 -15.97
C ARG A 237 -14.64 25.84 -16.70
N GLU A 238 -14.97 24.84 -17.51
CA GLU A 238 -16.23 24.77 -18.23
C GLU A 238 -16.89 23.41 -18.02
N GLU A 239 -18.14 23.44 -17.58
CA GLU A 239 -19.02 22.28 -17.52
C GLU A 239 -19.95 22.31 -18.73
N LEU A 240 -19.99 21.19 -19.47
CA LEU A 240 -20.75 21.00 -20.72
C LEU A 240 -21.68 19.80 -20.58
#